data_AF-A0A9D4QZN5-F1
#
_entry.id   AF-A0A9D4QZN5-F1
#
_cell.length_a   1.000
_cell.length_b   1.000
_cell.length_c   1.000
_cell.angle_alpha   90.00
_cell.angle_beta   90.00
_cell.angle_gamma   90.00
#
_symmetry.space_group_name_H-M   'P 1'
#
loop_
_entity.id
_entity.type
_entity.pdbx_description
1 polymer ?
#
loop_
_entity_poly.entity_id
_entity_poly.type
_entity_poly.pdbx_seq_one_letter_code
_entity_poly.pdbx_strand_id
1 'polypeptide(L)'
;MKALRRSILLLVCLTFSFRIKAFQLSWKGNSYEQYARGNGYRTSNDRFHQSSGGIKGEDCYDGDGTKYRGLMAYAESGQPCIDWADIDGFISSYPNKGLEDGPYCRNPVSAVRPWCYVMDKPRRWRYCSRSNCRPETRTAITKACRLEEFTCSD
;
A
#
# COMPACT_ATOMS: atom_id res chain seq x y z
N MET A 1 -62.94 -29.14 13.10
CA MET A 1 -61.97 -28.03 12.84
C MET A 1 -60.69 -28.15 13.70
N LYS A 2 -59.96 -29.28 13.64
CA LYS A 2 -58.64 -29.44 14.31
C LYS A 2 -57.56 -30.05 13.40
N ALA A 3 -57.93 -30.62 12.25
CA ALA A 3 -57.00 -31.18 11.28
C ALA A 3 -56.42 -30.13 10.30
N LEU A 4 -57.18 -29.07 9.97
CA LEU A 4 -56.70 -28.03 9.03
C LEU A 4 -55.65 -27.08 9.66
N ARG A 5 -55.61 -26.97 10.99
CA ARG A 5 -54.59 -26.16 11.72
C ARG A 5 -53.24 -26.86 11.89
N ARG A 6 -53.19 -28.20 11.82
CA ARG A 6 -51.93 -28.96 11.90
C ARG A 6 -51.19 -29.00 10.56
N SER A 7 -51.92 -29.05 9.43
CA SER A 7 -51.32 -29.02 8.10
C SER A 7 -50.76 -27.64 7.71
N ILE A 8 -51.37 -26.54 8.16
CA ILE A 8 -50.84 -25.18 7.92
C ILE A 8 -49.55 -24.95 8.73
N LEU A 9 -49.44 -25.48 9.96
CA LEU A 9 -48.24 -25.36 10.77
C LEU A 9 -47.02 -26.10 10.18
N LEU A 10 -47.24 -27.26 9.56
CA LEU A 10 -46.17 -28.02 8.88
C LEU A 10 -45.71 -27.32 7.58
N LEU A 11 -46.61 -26.68 6.84
CA LEU A 11 -46.27 -25.91 5.63
C LEU A 11 -45.52 -24.60 5.96
N VAL A 12 -45.82 -23.95 7.07
CA VAL A 12 -45.04 -22.78 7.55
C VAL A 12 -43.65 -23.20 8.04
N CYS A 13 -43.50 -24.39 8.64
CA CYS A 13 -42.21 -24.87 9.13
C CYS A 13 -41.25 -25.30 7.99
N LEU A 14 -41.79 -25.89 6.91
CA LEU A 14 -40.99 -26.20 5.72
C LEU A 14 -40.59 -24.92 4.97
N THR A 15 -41.46 -23.93 4.84
CA THR A 15 -41.10 -22.64 4.21
C THR A 15 -40.18 -21.75 5.06
N PHE A 16 -40.20 -21.88 6.40
CA PHE A 16 -39.23 -21.22 7.30
C PHE A 16 -37.86 -21.92 7.27
N SER A 17 -37.82 -23.26 7.14
CA SER A 17 -36.56 -24.01 7.00
C SER A 17 -35.89 -23.85 5.64
N PHE A 18 -36.65 -23.57 4.57
CA PHE A 18 -36.11 -23.26 3.24
C PHE A 18 -35.63 -21.79 3.09
N ARG A 19 -35.98 -20.89 4.01
CA ARG A 19 -35.48 -19.50 4.02
C ARG A 19 -34.18 -19.30 4.81
N ILE A 20 -33.70 -20.31 5.55
CA ILE A 20 -32.42 -20.23 6.29
C ILE A 20 -31.24 -20.81 5.49
N LYS A 21 -31.46 -21.61 4.45
CA LYS A 21 -30.39 -22.15 3.58
C LYS A 21 -30.01 -21.27 2.38
N ALA A 22 -30.53 -20.05 2.30
CA ALA A 22 -30.26 -19.11 1.19
C ALA A 22 -29.55 -17.83 1.65
N PHE A 23 -28.80 -17.89 2.76
CA PHE A 23 -27.93 -16.80 3.23
C PHE A 23 -26.46 -17.24 3.33
N GLN A 24 -26.03 -18.11 2.41
CA GLN A 24 -24.65 -18.61 2.31
C GLN A 24 -24.15 -18.67 0.85
N LEU A 25 -24.79 -17.94 -0.08
CA LEU A 25 -24.27 -17.80 -1.43
C LEU A 25 -23.82 -16.36 -1.66
N SER A 26 -22.49 -16.21 -1.65
CA SER A 26 -21.72 -15.11 -2.22
C SER A 26 -21.54 -13.86 -1.35
N TRP A 27 -21.02 -14.03 -0.13
CA TRP A 27 -19.95 -13.13 0.31
C TRP A 27 -18.69 -13.47 -0.52
N LYS A 28 -18.60 -12.94 -1.74
CA LYS A 28 -17.28 -12.78 -2.38
C LYS A 28 -16.57 -11.75 -1.51
N GLY A 29 -15.69 -12.23 -0.64
CA GLY A 29 -14.90 -11.39 0.25
C GLY A 29 -14.30 -10.22 -0.52
N ASN A 30 -14.52 -9.02 0.00
CA ASN A 30 -13.89 -7.80 -0.52
C ASN A 30 -12.37 -8.01 -0.54
N SER A 31 -11.74 -7.53 -1.61
CA SER A 31 -10.34 -7.77 -2.00
C SER A 31 -9.28 -7.37 -0.96
N TYR A 32 -9.66 -6.82 0.19
CA TYR A 32 -8.75 -6.43 1.27
C TYR A 32 -8.20 -7.62 2.08
N GLU A 33 -8.93 -8.73 2.20
CA GLU A 33 -8.48 -9.88 3.03
C GLU A 33 -7.40 -10.75 2.40
N GLN A 34 -7.18 -10.62 1.08
CA GLN A 34 -6.09 -11.32 0.41
C GLN A 34 -4.73 -10.63 0.62
N TYR A 35 -4.72 -9.35 1.02
CA TYR A 35 -3.48 -8.60 1.32
C TYR A 35 -2.86 -8.97 2.68
N ALA A 36 -3.64 -9.55 3.60
CA ALA A 36 -3.20 -9.83 4.97
C ALA A 36 -2.50 -11.20 5.17
N ARG A 37 -2.56 -12.11 4.19
CA ARG A 37 -2.03 -13.50 4.32
C ARG A 37 -0.60 -13.70 3.79
N GLY A 38 0.22 -12.64 3.76
CA GLY A 38 1.62 -12.70 3.30
C GLY A 38 2.70 -12.60 4.38
N ASN A 39 2.36 -12.21 5.61
CA ASN A 39 3.37 -11.89 6.63
C ASN A 39 3.59 -13.07 7.60
N GLY A 40 4.26 -14.11 7.10
CA GLY A 40 4.81 -15.17 7.93
C GLY A 40 6.06 -14.70 8.66
N TYR A 41 5.93 -14.24 9.90
CA TYR A 41 7.07 -14.14 10.82
C TYR A 41 7.48 -15.55 11.24
N ARG A 42 8.57 -16.08 10.68
CA ARG A 42 9.24 -17.30 11.17
C ARG A 42 10.62 -16.95 11.69
N THR A 43 10.87 -17.36 12.93
CA THR A 43 12.01 -17.00 13.77
C THR A 43 13.28 -17.77 13.39
N SER A 44 14.38 -17.02 13.30
CA SER A 44 15.75 -17.34 13.75
C SER A 44 16.33 -18.74 13.45
N ASN A 45 17.15 -18.82 12.40
CA ASN A 45 18.54 -19.32 12.40
C ASN A 45 18.92 -19.73 10.98
N ASP A 46 19.62 -18.90 10.21
CA ASP A 46 20.44 -19.36 9.09
C ASP A 46 21.53 -18.33 8.76
N ARG A 47 22.73 -18.86 8.50
CA ARG A 47 23.96 -18.14 8.14
C ARG A 47 23.75 -17.32 6.86
N PHE A 48 24.30 -16.11 6.90
CA PHE A 48 24.34 -15.09 5.85
C PHE A 48 24.55 -15.68 4.42
N HIS A 49 23.45 -15.95 3.73
CA HIS A 49 23.35 -15.94 2.28
C HIS A 49 22.06 -15.20 1.93
N GLN A 50 22.24 -13.94 1.56
CA GLN A 50 21.17 -13.00 1.24
C GLN A 50 20.44 -13.44 -0.05
N SER A 51 19.50 -14.37 0.10
CA SER A 51 18.60 -14.81 -0.97
C SER A 51 17.17 -14.41 -0.59
N SER A 52 16.88 -13.11 -0.67
CA SER A 52 15.56 -12.54 -0.43
C SER A 52 14.71 -12.61 -1.72
N GLY A 53 14.03 -13.73 -1.93
CA GLY A 53 12.89 -13.79 -2.85
C GLY A 53 11.68 -13.09 -2.23
N GLY A 54 11.50 -11.80 -2.53
CA GLY A 54 10.37 -11.00 -2.06
C GLY A 54 10.41 -9.55 -2.55
N ILE A 55 9.83 -9.33 -3.74
CA ILE A 55 9.53 -8.05 -4.42
C ILE A 55 10.74 -7.24 -4.92
N LYS A 56 11.22 -7.58 -6.13
CA LYS A 56 12.02 -6.68 -6.97
C LYS A 56 11.14 -5.56 -7.56
N GLY A 57 10.67 -4.66 -6.72
CA GLY A 57 10.40 -3.27 -7.11
C GLY A 57 11.61 -2.47 -6.66
N GLU A 58 12.16 -1.60 -7.52
CA GLU A 58 13.39 -0.84 -7.24
C GLU A 58 13.49 -0.39 -5.77
N ASP A 59 14.59 -0.80 -5.13
CA ASP A 59 14.70 -0.72 -3.67
C ASP A 59 14.97 0.72 -3.15
N CYS A 60 14.97 1.69 -4.05
CA CYS A 60 15.18 3.10 -3.83
C CYS A 60 14.96 3.84 -5.17
N TYR A 61 14.91 5.17 -5.16
CA TYR A 61 14.92 5.95 -6.41
C TYR A 61 16.24 6.69 -6.57
N ASP A 62 16.66 6.92 -7.82
CA ASP A 62 17.82 7.77 -8.14
C ASP A 62 17.39 9.19 -8.49
N GLY A 63 18.24 10.18 -8.17
CA GLY A 63 18.00 11.59 -8.49
C GLY A 63 16.68 12.10 -7.90
N ASP A 64 15.81 12.63 -8.76
CA ASP A 64 14.45 13.07 -8.41
C ASP A 64 13.39 11.95 -8.50
N GLY A 65 13.78 10.74 -8.92
CA GLY A 65 12.86 9.62 -9.09
C GLY A 65 11.88 9.74 -10.26
N THR A 66 12.12 10.58 -11.26
CA THR A 66 11.34 10.62 -12.52
C THR A 66 11.31 9.28 -13.25
N LYS A 67 12.42 8.52 -13.16
CA LYS A 67 12.57 7.18 -13.73
C LYS A 67 12.14 6.05 -12.79
N TYR A 68 11.76 6.36 -11.56
CA TYR A 68 11.39 5.35 -10.58
C TYR A 68 10.19 4.53 -11.05
N ARG A 69 10.34 3.20 -11.05
CA ARG A 69 9.29 2.22 -11.42
C ARG A 69 9.07 1.17 -10.33
N GLY A 70 9.54 1.41 -9.11
CA GLY A 70 9.24 0.56 -7.96
C GLY A 70 7.74 0.52 -7.61
N LEU A 71 7.38 -0.47 -6.77
CA LEU A 71 5.99 -0.83 -6.42
C LEU A 71 5.51 -0.22 -5.09
N MET A 72 6.21 0.82 -4.61
CA MET A 72 5.80 1.52 -3.37
C MET A 72 4.47 2.23 -3.59
N ALA A 73 3.46 1.96 -2.75
CA ALA A 73 2.10 2.48 -2.85
C ALA A 73 1.63 3.18 -1.56
N TYR A 74 2.57 3.69 -0.76
CA TYR A 74 2.27 4.38 0.49
C TYR A 74 3.03 5.71 0.59
N ALA A 75 2.32 6.73 1.08
CA ALA A 75 2.89 8.00 1.47
C ALA A 75 3.77 7.86 2.72
N GLU A 76 4.61 8.86 3.00
CA GLU A 76 5.40 8.95 4.25
C GLU A 76 4.54 8.91 5.52
N SER A 77 3.32 9.44 5.44
CA SER A 77 2.34 9.38 6.53
C SER A 77 1.75 7.98 6.75
N GLY A 78 2.12 6.99 5.93
CA GLY A 78 1.55 5.64 5.94
C GLY A 78 0.20 5.54 5.22
N GLN A 79 -0.30 6.64 4.64
CA GLN A 79 -1.56 6.64 3.90
C GLN A 79 -1.40 5.89 2.56
N PRO A 80 -2.38 5.06 2.16
CA PRO A 80 -2.35 4.39 0.87
C PRO A 80 -2.50 5.40 -0.27
N CYS A 81 -1.77 5.16 -1.36
CA CYS A 81 -1.89 5.92 -2.59
C CYS A 81 -3.18 5.58 -3.33
N ILE A 82 -3.77 6.58 -4.00
CA ILE A 82 -4.86 6.42 -4.96
C ILE A 82 -4.27 6.02 -6.31
N ASP A 83 -5.02 5.26 -7.10
CA ASP A 83 -4.64 4.94 -8.47
C ASP A 83 -4.63 6.21 -9.34
N TRP A 84 -3.59 6.37 -10.17
CA TRP A 84 -3.51 7.51 -11.08
C TRP A 84 -4.64 7.49 -12.11
N ALA A 85 -5.19 6.32 -12.43
CA ALA A 85 -6.34 6.16 -13.30
C ALA A 85 -7.63 6.77 -12.69
N ASP A 86 -7.71 6.87 -11.36
CA ASP A 86 -8.85 7.50 -10.67
C ASP A 86 -8.75 9.04 -10.66
N ILE A 87 -7.63 9.61 -11.16
CA ILE A 87 -7.42 11.04 -11.28
C ILE A 87 -7.71 11.47 -12.73
N ASP A 88 -8.90 12.05 -12.92
CA ASP A 88 -9.40 12.47 -14.23
C ASP A 88 -8.35 13.19 -15.08
N GLY A 89 -8.03 12.62 -16.24
CA GLY A 89 -7.14 13.22 -17.25
C GLY A 89 -5.66 13.28 -16.87
N PHE A 90 -5.25 12.76 -15.70
CA PHE A 90 -3.87 12.89 -15.24
C PHE A 90 -2.88 12.06 -16.07
N ILE A 91 -3.21 10.79 -16.36
CA ILE A 91 -2.39 9.92 -17.22
C ILE A 91 -2.22 10.53 -18.62
N SER A 92 -3.32 11.05 -19.19
CA SER A 92 -3.30 11.72 -20.51
C SER A 92 -2.44 12.99 -20.51
N SER A 93 -2.38 13.70 -19.39
CA SER A 93 -1.55 14.91 -19.25
C SER A 93 -0.06 14.58 -19.12
N TYR A 94 0.28 13.36 -18.68
CA TYR A 94 1.66 12.93 -18.42
C TYR A 94 1.93 11.53 -19.00
N PRO A 95 1.93 11.37 -20.33
CA PRO A 95 2.15 10.08 -20.97
C PRO A 95 3.57 9.55 -20.71
N ASN A 96 3.72 8.22 -20.74
CA ASN A 96 5.00 7.51 -20.55
C ASN A 96 5.68 7.74 -19.19
N LYS A 97 4.91 8.14 -18.17
CA LYS A 97 5.41 8.31 -16.79
C LYS A 97 5.19 7.08 -15.91
N GLY A 98 4.68 5.97 -16.46
CA GLY A 98 4.40 4.73 -15.72
C GLY A 98 3.27 4.93 -14.71
N LEU A 99 2.29 5.75 -15.05
CA LEU A 99 1.13 6.06 -14.21
C LEU A 99 0.04 4.99 -14.38
N GLU A 100 0.06 4.30 -15.52
CA GLU A 100 -0.78 3.16 -15.88
C GLU A 100 -0.46 1.87 -15.10
N ASP A 101 0.65 1.84 -14.38
CA ASP A 101 1.11 0.65 -13.64
C ASP A 101 0.30 0.38 -12.36
N GLY A 102 -0.53 1.35 -11.91
CA GLY A 102 -1.36 1.27 -10.70
C GLY A 102 -1.05 2.38 -9.69
N PRO A 103 -1.40 2.22 -8.40
CA PRO A 103 -1.31 3.26 -7.36
C PRO A 103 0.12 3.44 -6.82
N TYR A 104 1.13 3.34 -7.69
CA TYR A 104 2.53 3.41 -7.28
C TYR A 104 3.06 4.84 -7.28
N CYS A 105 4.00 5.10 -6.39
CA CYS A 105 4.72 6.37 -6.33
C CYS A 105 5.42 6.67 -7.65
N ARG A 106 5.19 7.87 -8.18
CA ARG A 106 5.78 8.37 -9.43
C ARG A 106 6.17 9.83 -9.27
N ASN A 107 6.99 10.32 -10.20
CA ASN A 107 7.34 11.74 -10.26
C ASN A 107 7.17 12.28 -11.69
N PRO A 108 5.92 12.45 -12.17
CA PRO A 108 5.65 12.83 -13.56
C PRO A 108 6.09 14.27 -13.89
N VAL A 109 6.11 15.14 -12.89
CA VAL A 109 6.36 16.59 -13.00
C VAL A 109 7.75 17.02 -12.56
N SER A 110 8.67 16.07 -12.34
CA SER A 110 10.04 16.34 -11.87
C SER A 110 10.08 17.18 -10.58
N ALA A 111 9.19 16.85 -9.64
CA ALA A 111 9.24 17.35 -8.27
C ALA A 111 10.50 16.85 -7.55
N VAL A 112 10.69 17.21 -6.28
CA VAL A 112 11.89 16.82 -5.50
C VAL A 112 12.08 15.30 -5.41
N ARG A 113 11.00 14.51 -5.34
CA ARG A 113 11.03 13.04 -5.22
C ARG A 113 9.69 12.41 -5.56
N PRO A 114 9.59 11.07 -5.69
CA PRO A 114 8.33 10.38 -5.95
C PRO A 114 7.23 10.68 -4.93
N TRP A 115 6.01 10.82 -5.43
CA TRP A 115 4.82 11.15 -4.68
C TRP A 115 3.60 10.41 -5.24
N CYS A 116 2.47 10.50 -4.53
CA CYS A 116 1.18 10.00 -4.99
C CYS A 116 0.03 10.82 -4.40
N TYR A 117 -1.18 10.67 -4.96
CA TYR A 117 -2.41 11.18 -4.35
C TYR A 117 -2.85 10.27 -3.20
N VAL A 118 -3.47 10.84 -2.17
CA VAL A 118 -4.01 10.09 -1.02
C VAL A 118 -5.48 10.42 -0.80
N MET A 119 -6.23 9.50 -0.19
CA MET A 119 -7.70 9.57 0.02
C MET A 119 -8.21 10.69 0.94
N ASP A 120 -7.38 11.64 1.35
CA ASP A 120 -7.81 12.80 2.14
C ASP A 120 -8.52 13.87 1.28
N LYS A 121 -9.23 14.79 1.97
CA LYS A 121 -9.85 16.05 1.48
C LYS A 121 -9.33 16.50 0.10
N PRO A 122 -10.24 16.99 -0.77
CA PRO A 122 -10.20 16.72 -2.21
C PRO A 122 -8.79 16.71 -2.80
N ARG A 123 -8.33 15.50 -3.18
CA ARG A 123 -7.13 15.23 -3.99
C ARG A 123 -5.84 15.83 -3.43
N ARG A 124 -5.56 15.59 -2.14
CA ARG A 124 -4.24 15.91 -1.57
C ARG A 124 -3.19 14.92 -2.08
N TRP A 125 -1.98 15.41 -2.32
CA TRP A 125 -0.82 14.58 -2.61
C TRP A 125 0.18 14.59 -1.46
N ARG A 126 0.99 13.54 -1.36
CA ARG A 126 2.05 13.38 -0.36
C ARG A 126 3.27 12.73 -1.00
N TYR A 127 4.45 13.05 -0.47
CA TYR A 127 5.66 12.32 -0.83
C TYR A 127 5.60 10.89 -0.30
N CYS A 128 6.28 10.00 -1.02
CA CYS A 128 6.37 8.61 -0.66
C CYS A 128 7.52 8.33 0.31
N SER A 129 7.35 7.27 1.12
CA SER A 129 8.31 6.84 2.14
C SER A 129 9.65 6.33 1.60
N ARG A 130 9.77 6.20 0.27
CA ARG A 130 10.98 5.65 -0.32
C ARG A 130 12.17 6.60 -0.13
N SER A 131 13.35 6.03 0.11
CA SER A 131 14.61 6.77 0.18
C SER A 131 15.29 6.85 -1.20
N ASN A 132 16.11 7.88 -1.37
CA ASN A 132 17.02 7.97 -2.50
C ASN A 132 18.14 6.92 -2.34
N CYS A 133 18.55 6.27 -3.43
CA CYS A 133 19.65 5.29 -3.42
C CYS A 133 21.00 5.93 -3.06
N ARG A 134 21.17 7.20 -3.44
CA ARG A 134 22.35 8.03 -3.20
C ARG A 134 21.86 9.35 -2.62
N PRO A 135 21.47 9.39 -1.33
CA PRO A 135 21.07 10.64 -0.71
C PRO A 135 22.21 11.64 -0.93
N GLU A 136 21.91 12.79 -1.53
CA GLU A 136 22.92 13.83 -1.66
C GLU A 136 23.51 14.10 -0.28
N THR A 137 24.82 13.89 -0.14
CA THR A 137 25.58 14.03 1.10
C THR A 137 25.74 15.50 1.51
N ARG A 138 24.66 16.29 1.46
CA ARG A 138 24.65 17.67 1.93
C ARG A 138 24.36 17.81 3.43
N THR A 139 23.95 16.74 4.11
CA THR A 139 23.60 16.82 5.54
C THR A 139 24.02 15.59 6.36
N ALA A 140 25.18 15.02 6.06
CA ALA A 140 25.90 14.15 7.02
C ALA A 140 27.02 14.92 7.75
N ILE A 141 26.98 16.26 7.76
CA ILE A 141 27.97 17.10 8.47
C ILE A 141 27.48 17.52 9.88
N THR A 142 26.23 17.29 10.28
CA THR A 142 25.72 17.82 11.57
C THR A 142 25.36 16.80 12.65
N LYS A 143 25.90 15.57 12.59
CA LYS A 143 26.00 14.68 13.76
C LYS A 143 27.30 13.88 13.82
N ALA A 144 28.42 14.57 13.61
CA ALA A 144 29.70 14.13 14.16
C ALA A 144 30.17 15.22 15.13
N CYS A 145 29.81 15.08 16.41
CA CYS A 145 30.70 15.64 17.42
C CYS A 145 32.04 14.91 17.29
N ARG A 146 33.04 15.68 16.84
CA ARG A 146 34.48 15.59 17.12
C ARG A 146 35.30 14.55 16.35
N LEU A 147 36.11 15.05 15.41
CA LEU A 147 37.58 15.06 15.42
C LEU A 147 37.96 16.25 14.52
N GLU A 148 38.08 17.47 15.04
CA GLU A 148 39.38 18.04 15.44
C GLU A 148 39.15 19.21 16.42
N GLU A 149 39.87 19.15 17.55
CA GLU A 149 40.16 20.21 18.54
C GLU A 149 39.01 20.99 19.20
N PHE A 150 38.50 20.41 20.29
CA PHE A 150 37.87 21.17 21.39
C PHE A 150 38.84 21.16 22.58
N THR A 151 39.47 22.28 22.90
CA THR A 151 40.13 22.45 24.20
C THR A 151 39.05 22.52 25.28
N CYS A 152 39.11 21.60 26.25
CA CYS A 152 38.57 21.84 27.58
C CYS A 152 39.78 22.20 28.47
N SER A 153 39.75 23.36 29.09
CA SER A 153 40.59 23.66 30.26
C SER A 153 39.70 24.22 31.35
N ASP A 154 39.93 23.69 32.56
CA ASP A 154 39.26 24.03 33.83
C ASP A 154 39.47 25.50 34.24
#